data_AF-A0A443NFU1-F1
#
_entry.id   AF-A0A443NFU1-F1
#
_cell.length_a   1.000
_cell.length_b   1.000
_cell.length_c   1.000
_cell.angle_alpha   90.00
_cell.angle_beta   90.00
_cell.angle_gamma   90.00
#
_symmetry.space_group_name_H-M   'P 1'
#
loop_
_entity.id
_entity.type
_entity.pdbx_description
1 polymer ?
#
loop_
_entity_poly.entity_id
_entity_poly.type
_entity_poly.pdbx_seq_one_letter_code
_entity_poly.pdbx_strand_id
1 'polypeptide(L)'
;MGEREGDVRTTREEMDFVLLLEEEINKLNDFYVEKEEEYIIRLKEVQERAAEAKESKEGLIRVRKEIVDFHGEMVLLENYSAINYTGLVKILKKYDKKTGALIRLPFIQRVLKQPFFNTDLLYKLVKECELMLDFLFPATNPSLPGVEDEGQETNPPSGGVGLMKGWKELAETDSLYMKGAVSALRALIDIRSGSSTVSMFSLPPLQINVLEDCCNRIPLLEQVAK
;
A
#
# COMPACT_ATOMS: atom_id res chain seq x y z
N MET A 1 -5.52 16.21 52.64
CA MET A 1 -5.05 15.06 51.84
C MET A 1 -4.43 15.66 50.58
N GLY A 2 -3.10 15.62 50.47
CA GLY A 2 -2.39 16.25 49.35
C GLY A 2 -2.57 15.45 48.07
N GLU A 3 -3.07 16.12 47.04
CA GLU A 3 -3.04 15.65 45.66
C GLU A 3 -1.57 15.47 45.27
N ARG A 4 -1.17 14.22 45.03
CA ARG A 4 0.10 13.93 44.34
C ARG A 4 -0.15 14.12 42.86
N GLU A 5 0.03 15.34 42.38
CA GLU A 5 0.44 15.56 40.99
C GLU A 5 1.74 14.77 40.80
N GLY A 6 1.62 13.64 40.10
CA GLY A 6 2.77 12.86 39.68
C GLY A 6 3.50 13.66 38.62
N ASP A 7 4.41 14.52 39.05
CA ASP A 7 5.49 15.04 38.23
C ASP A 7 6.24 13.83 37.66
N VAL A 8 5.90 13.46 36.42
CA VAL A 8 6.63 12.47 35.65
C VAL A 8 7.97 13.11 35.37
N ARG A 9 8.95 12.88 36.25
CA ARG A 9 10.35 13.16 35.94
C ARG A 9 10.74 12.27 34.78
N THR A 10 10.56 12.76 33.56
CA THR A 10 11.15 12.21 32.34
C THR A 10 12.63 12.08 32.60
N THR A 11 13.15 10.84 32.56
CA THR A 11 14.56 10.62 32.83
C THR A 11 15.38 11.11 31.65
N ARG A 12 16.67 11.39 31.86
CA ARG A 12 17.57 11.79 30.77
C ARG A 12 17.60 10.71 29.68
N GLU A 13 17.61 9.44 30.07
CA GLU A 13 17.60 8.30 29.16
C GLU A 13 16.29 8.20 28.37
N GLU A 14 15.16 8.60 28.95
CA GLU A 14 13.88 8.69 28.24
C GLU A 14 13.90 9.80 27.20
N MET A 15 14.42 10.98 27.55
CA MET A 15 14.59 12.08 26.60
C MET A 15 15.50 11.68 25.44
N ASP A 16 16.65 11.08 25.73
CA ASP A 16 17.61 10.64 24.71
C ASP A 16 16.98 9.59 23.77
N PHE A 17 16.20 8.64 24.30
CA PHE A 17 15.49 7.65 23.49
C PHE A 17 14.41 8.29 22.61
N VAL A 18 13.64 9.23 23.15
CA VAL A 18 12.60 9.96 22.41
C VAL A 18 13.22 10.78 21.28
N LEU A 19 14.33 11.47 21.54
CA LEU A 19 15.03 12.25 20.51
C LEU A 19 15.51 11.37 19.35
N LEU A 20 16.10 10.20 19.63
CA LEU A 20 16.49 9.25 18.60
C LEU A 20 15.29 8.74 17.78
N LEU A 21 14.14 8.50 18.42
CA LEU A 21 12.93 8.13 17.69
C LEU A 21 12.37 9.28 16.83
N GLU A 22 12.48 10.52 17.30
CA GLU A 22 12.07 11.69 16.53
C GLU A 22 12.95 11.89 15.29
N GLU A 23 14.26 11.69 15.41
CA GLU A 23 15.19 11.69 14.26
C GLU A 23 14.82 10.62 13.23
N GLU A 24 14.53 9.40 13.67
CA GLU A 24 14.08 8.34 12.76
C GLU A 24 12.74 8.68 12.12
N ILE A 25 11.75 9.23 12.85
CA ILE A 25 10.48 9.67 12.27
C ILE A 25 10.69 10.74 11.20
N ASN A 26 11.56 11.71 11.44
CA ASN A 26 11.85 12.76 10.46
C ASN A 26 12.40 12.16 9.17
N LYS A 27 13.38 11.24 9.29
CA LYS A 27 13.91 10.51 8.14
C LYS A 27 12.83 9.70 7.40
N LEU A 28 11.88 9.09 8.13
CA LEU A 28 10.76 8.37 7.52
C LEU A 28 9.83 9.30 6.74
N ASN A 29 9.53 10.47 7.32
CA ASN A 29 8.70 11.49 6.70
C ASN A 29 9.37 12.09 5.47
N ASP A 30 10.66 12.44 5.56
CA ASP A 30 11.40 13.06 4.46
C ASP A 30 11.37 12.16 3.22
N PHE A 31 11.69 10.87 3.38
CA PHE A 31 11.61 9.90 2.29
C PHE A 31 10.19 9.75 1.75
N TYR A 32 9.18 9.68 2.62
CA TYR A 32 7.80 9.48 2.19
C TYR A 32 7.27 10.67 1.39
N VAL A 33 7.49 11.89 1.88
CA VAL A 33 7.04 13.13 1.24
C VAL A 33 7.76 13.33 -0.09
N GLU A 34 9.07 13.09 -0.16
CA GLU A 34 9.82 13.15 -1.42
C GLU A 34 9.24 12.18 -2.46
N LYS A 35 8.92 10.95 -2.06
CA LYS A 35 8.28 9.97 -2.95
C LYS A 35 6.86 10.33 -3.35
N GLU A 36 6.08 10.86 -2.44
CA GLU A 36 4.73 11.32 -2.73
C GLU A 36 4.74 12.47 -3.76
N GLU A 37 5.66 13.43 -3.62
CA GLU A 37 5.86 14.52 -4.57
C GLU A 37 6.30 14.00 -5.96
N GLU A 38 7.26 13.07 -6.00
CA GLU A 38 7.68 12.41 -7.23
C GLU A 38 6.49 11.73 -7.93
N TYR A 39 5.63 11.06 -7.18
CA TYR A 39 4.47 10.34 -7.71
C TYR A 39 3.39 11.29 -8.26
N ILE A 40 3.16 12.44 -7.63
CA ILE A 40 2.24 13.45 -8.17
C ILE A 40 2.71 13.93 -9.55
N ILE A 41 4.00 14.19 -9.71
CA ILE A 41 4.58 14.65 -10.97
C ILE A 41 4.48 13.54 -12.01
N ARG A 42 4.91 12.33 -11.66
CA ARG A 42 4.91 11.18 -12.56
C ARG A 42 3.53 10.79 -13.04
N LEU A 43 2.49 10.89 -12.20
CA LEU A 43 1.12 10.65 -12.62
C LEU A 43 0.70 11.58 -13.77
N LYS A 44 1.02 12.87 -13.68
CA LYS A 44 0.71 13.84 -14.75
C LYS A 44 1.43 13.49 -16.05
N GLU A 45 2.72 13.17 -15.96
CA GLU A 45 3.51 12.80 -17.13
C GLU A 45 2.98 11.53 -17.82
N VAL A 46 2.57 10.53 -17.02
CA VAL A 46 1.99 9.28 -17.54
C VAL A 46 0.62 9.55 -18.17
N GLN A 47 -0.18 10.47 -17.62
CA GLN A 47 -1.45 10.90 -18.22
C GLN A 47 -1.25 11.58 -19.59
N GLU A 48 -0.25 12.45 -19.71
CA GLU A 48 0.09 13.10 -20.98
C GLU A 48 0.55 12.06 -22.02
N ARG A 49 1.47 11.16 -21.66
CA ARG A 49 1.90 10.06 -22.52
C ARG A 49 0.75 9.14 -22.92
N ALA A 50 -0.19 8.87 -22.01
CA ALA A 50 -1.37 8.07 -22.30
C ALA A 50 -2.30 8.75 -23.33
N ALA A 51 -2.44 10.07 -23.27
CA ALA A 51 -3.23 10.83 -24.23
C ALA A 51 -2.60 10.80 -25.63
N GLU A 52 -1.27 10.96 -25.72
CA GLU A 52 -0.53 10.91 -26.98
C GLU A 52 -0.50 9.51 -27.62
N ALA A 53 -0.46 8.47 -26.78
CA ALA A 53 -0.37 7.08 -27.22
C ALA A 53 -1.66 6.50 -27.81
N LYS A 54 -2.80 7.21 -27.72
CA LYS A 54 -4.12 6.71 -28.19
C LYS A 54 -4.14 6.34 -29.67
N GLU A 55 -3.27 6.94 -30.48
CA GLU A 55 -3.21 6.73 -31.92
C GLU A 55 -2.32 5.53 -32.33
N SER A 56 -1.63 4.86 -31.39
CA SER A 56 -0.74 3.73 -31.69
C SER A 56 -0.92 2.58 -30.70
N LYS A 57 -1.17 1.38 -31.22
CA LYS A 57 -1.28 0.15 -30.42
C LYS A 57 0.00 -0.15 -29.63
N GLU A 58 1.17 0.04 -30.25
CA GLU A 58 2.46 -0.15 -29.60
C GLU A 58 2.71 0.92 -28.52
N GLY A 59 2.28 2.16 -28.76
CA GLY A 59 2.31 3.23 -27.76
C GLY A 59 1.47 2.88 -26.54
N LEU A 60 0.23 2.41 -26.78
CA LEU A 60 -0.71 2.02 -25.73
C LEU A 60 -0.16 0.89 -24.85
N ILE A 61 0.45 -0.13 -25.44
CA ILE A 61 1.09 -1.24 -24.71
C ILE A 61 2.25 -0.74 -23.83
N ARG A 62 3.07 0.20 -24.32
CA ARG A 62 4.17 0.78 -23.54
C ARG A 62 3.64 1.55 -22.33
N VAL A 63 2.66 2.43 -22.54
CA VAL A 63 2.04 3.21 -21.47
C VAL A 63 1.35 2.30 -20.46
N ARG A 64 0.72 1.21 -20.89
CA ARG A 64 0.16 0.21 -19.98
C ARG A 64 1.19 -0.32 -19.01
N LYS A 65 2.34 -0.77 -19.53
CA LYS A 65 3.41 -1.32 -18.70
C LYS A 65 3.92 -0.27 -17.71
N GLU A 66 4.05 0.97 -18.16
CA GLU A 66 4.47 2.08 -17.31
C GLU A 66 3.48 2.35 -16.16
N ILE A 67 2.17 2.38 -16.42
CA ILE A 67 1.14 2.56 -15.38
C ILE A 67 1.18 1.42 -14.37
N VAL A 68 1.45 0.19 -14.84
CA VAL A 68 1.55 -1.01 -13.98
C VAL A 68 2.79 -0.96 -13.09
N ASP A 69 3.95 -0.63 -13.66
CA ASP A 69 5.18 -0.46 -12.88
C ASP A 69 4.98 0.64 -11.82
N PHE A 70 4.41 1.77 -12.22
CA PHE A 70 4.13 2.91 -11.35
C PHE A 70 3.13 2.58 -10.23
N HIS A 71 2.07 1.82 -10.53
CA HIS A 71 1.17 1.29 -9.50
C HIS A 71 1.92 0.40 -8.51
N GLY A 72 2.80 -0.49 -8.98
CA GLY A 72 3.65 -1.32 -8.11
C GLY A 72 4.54 -0.50 -7.19
N GLU A 73 5.13 0.59 -7.68
CA GLU A 73 5.92 1.53 -6.88
C GLU A 73 5.10 2.18 -5.75
N MET A 74 3.84 2.56 -6.02
CA MET A 74 2.95 3.13 -5.00
C MET A 74 2.57 2.11 -3.93
N VAL A 75 2.29 0.87 -4.31
CA VAL A 75 2.04 -0.23 -3.36
C VAL A 75 3.26 -0.47 -2.46
N LEU A 76 4.47 -0.39 -3.02
CA LEU A 76 5.70 -0.51 -2.22
C LEU A 76 5.87 0.64 -1.22
N LEU A 77 5.41 1.85 -1.54
CA LEU A 77 5.42 2.99 -0.61
C LEU A 77 4.40 2.82 0.53
N GLU A 78 3.22 2.25 0.25
CA GLU A 78 2.29 1.87 1.33
C GLU A 78 2.91 0.80 2.24
N ASN A 79 3.59 -0.18 1.65
CA ASN A 79 4.30 -1.20 2.42
C ASN A 79 5.43 -0.60 3.29
N TYR A 80 6.15 0.39 2.77
CA TYR A 80 7.14 1.15 3.53
C TYR A 80 6.49 1.77 4.79
N SER A 81 5.34 2.42 4.64
CA SER A 81 4.59 2.99 5.78
C SER A 81 4.25 1.92 6.83
N ALA A 82 3.67 0.81 6.40
CA ALA A 82 3.21 -0.27 7.28
C ALA A 82 4.37 -0.94 8.06
N ILE A 83 5.48 -1.24 7.39
CA ILE A 83 6.65 -1.87 8.02
C ILE A 83 7.27 -0.93 9.06
N ASN A 84 7.46 0.34 8.71
CA ASN A 84 8.07 1.31 9.62
C ASN A 84 7.17 1.60 10.83
N TYR A 85 5.86 1.72 10.64
CA TYR A 85 4.91 1.81 11.75
C TYR A 85 5.00 0.60 12.68
N THR A 86 5.06 -0.61 12.12
CA THR A 86 5.25 -1.85 12.91
C THR A 86 6.56 -1.82 13.70
N GLY A 87 7.63 -1.32 13.09
CA GLY A 87 8.93 -1.13 13.74
C GLY A 87 8.82 -0.23 14.96
N LEU A 88 8.19 0.94 14.80
CA LEU A 88 7.96 1.91 15.88
C LEU A 88 7.13 1.31 17.02
N VAL A 89 6.02 0.64 16.72
CA VAL A 89 5.20 -0.04 17.74
C VAL A 89 6.03 -1.07 18.52
N LYS A 90 6.85 -1.86 17.81
CA LYS A 90 7.67 -2.93 18.42
C LYS A 90 8.78 -2.36 19.30
N ILE A 91 9.48 -1.32 18.87
CA ILE A 91 10.56 -0.72 19.66
C ILE A 91 10.02 0.01 20.89
N LEU A 92 8.91 0.74 20.77
CA LEU A 92 8.23 1.36 21.90
C LEU A 92 7.73 0.33 22.90
N LYS A 93 7.11 -0.77 22.43
CA LYS A 93 6.70 -1.88 23.30
C LYS A 93 7.89 -2.50 24.03
N LYS A 94 9.05 -2.60 23.37
CA LYS A 94 10.27 -3.13 23.97
C LYS A 94 10.82 -2.17 25.03
N TYR A 95 10.81 -0.87 24.76
CA TYR A 95 11.22 0.16 25.71
C TYR A 95 10.35 0.10 26.98
N ASP A 96 9.03 0.20 26.84
CA ASP A 96 8.09 0.12 27.96
C ASP A 96 8.31 -1.14 28.81
N LYS A 97 8.50 -2.29 28.17
CA LYS A 97 8.74 -3.58 28.87
C LYS A 97 10.04 -3.59 29.67
N LYS A 98 11.06 -2.84 29.22
CA LYS A 98 12.40 -2.85 29.82
C LYS A 98 12.56 -1.81 30.93
N THR A 99 11.96 -0.64 30.75
CA THR A 99 12.12 0.50 31.66
C THR A 99 10.94 0.64 32.62
N GLY A 100 9.78 0.07 32.28
CA GLY A 100 8.52 0.34 32.96
C GLY A 100 7.92 1.71 32.63
N ALA A 101 8.57 2.49 31.75
CA ALA A 101 8.01 3.72 31.23
C ALA A 101 6.76 3.39 30.39
N LEU A 102 5.73 4.24 30.45
CA LEU A 102 4.47 4.04 29.71
C LEU A 102 4.36 5.03 28.54
N ILE A 103 5.43 5.14 27.75
CA ILE A 103 5.56 6.16 26.70
C ILE A 103 4.97 5.72 25.36
N ARG A 104 4.76 4.42 25.14
CA ARG A 104 4.26 3.90 23.86
C ARG A 104 2.94 4.52 23.42
N LEU A 105 1.96 4.61 24.32
CA LEU A 105 0.63 5.13 23.98
C LEU A 105 0.68 6.58 23.49
N PRO A 106 1.21 7.55 24.27
CA PRO A 106 1.27 8.94 23.82
C PRO A 106 2.15 9.11 22.57
N PHE A 107 3.21 8.31 22.43
CA PHE A 107 4.07 8.39 21.26
C PHE A 107 3.37 7.89 19.98
N ILE A 108 2.64 6.76 20.04
CA ILE A 108 1.90 6.25 18.89
C ILE A 108 0.80 7.24 18.46
N GLN A 109 0.12 7.92 19.39
CA GLN A 109 -0.87 8.95 19.02
C GLN A 109 -0.26 10.10 18.21
N ARG A 110 1.02 10.43 18.43
CA ARG A 110 1.76 11.39 17.61
C ARG A 110 2.15 10.80 16.25
N VAL A 111 2.57 9.53 16.22
CA VAL A 111 2.96 8.80 14.99
C VAL A 111 1.79 8.70 14.00
N LEU A 112 0.57 8.47 14.48
CA LEU A 112 -0.64 8.36 13.64
C LEU A 112 -0.97 9.65 12.87
N LYS A 113 -0.32 10.77 13.20
CA LYS A 113 -0.49 12.07 12.52
C LYS A 113 0.70 12.43 11.63
N GLN A 114 1.71 11.56 11.53
CA GLN A 114 2.91 11.82 10.74
C GLN A 114 2.64 11.58 9.26
N PRO A 115 3.25 12.37 8.36
CA PRO A 115 3.14 12.20 6.91
C PRO A 115 3.33 10.76 6.45
N PHE A 116 4.38 10.07 6.91
CA PHE A 116 4.66 8.71 6.46
C PHE A 116 3.54 7.71 6.77
N PHE A 117 2.67 8.00 7.75
CA PHE A 117 1.53 7.17 8.13
C PHE A 117 0.24 7.56 7.38
N ASN A 118 0.12 8.81 6.94
CA ASN A 118 -1.10 9.30 6.29
C ASN A 118 -1.07 9.00 4.80
N THR A 119 -1.65 7.86 4.41
CA THR A 119 -1.61 7.34 3.03
C THR A 119 -2.80 7.76 2.15
N ASP A 120 -3.61 8.74 2.57
CA ASP A 120 -4.85 9.12 1.87
C ASP A 120 -4.60 9.65 0.44
N LEU A 121 -3.51 10.40 0.24
CA LEU A 121 -3.14 10.92 -1.08
C LEU A 121 -2.59 9.79 -1.96
N LEU A 122 -1.70 8.96 -1.43
CA LEU A 122 -1.21 7.77 -2.12
C LEU A 122 -2.36 6.87 -2.62
N TYR A 123 -3.39 6.66 -1.80
CA TYR A 123 -4.59 5.91 -2.20
C TYR A 123 -5.29 6.54 -3.41
N LYS A 124 -5.43 7.87 -3.46
CA LYS A 124 -6.03 8.56 -4.60
C LYS A 124 -5.20 8.39 -5.87
N LEU A 125 -3.87 8.46 -5.78
CA LEU A 125 -2.96 8.26 -6.91
C LEU A 125 -3.06 6.83 -7.46
N VAL A 126 -3.13 5.83 -6.56
CA VAL A 126 -3.39 4.43 -6.92
C VAL A 126 -4.71 4.31 -7.68
N LYS A 127 -5.80 4.87 -7.15
CA LYS A 127 -7.12 4.84 -7.81
C LYS A 127 -7.13 5.51 -9.17
N GLU A 128 -6.41 6.60 -9.34
CA GLU A 128 -6.27 7.23 -10.66
C GLU A 128 -5.58 6.30 -11.67
N CYS A 129 -4.52 5.60 -11.26
CA CYS A 129 -3.86 4.60 -12.11
C CYS A 129 -4.78 3.42 -12.48
N GLU A 130 -5.60 2.95 -11.53
CA GLU A 130 -6.61 1.91 -11.81
C GLU A 130 -7.60 2.37 -12.89
N LEU A 131 -8.13 3.60 -12.76
CA LEU A 131 -9.06 4.19 -13.73
C LEU A 131 -8.43 4.38 -15.10
N MET A 132 -7.16 4.79 -15.16
CA MET A 132 -6.42 4.92 -16.42
C MET A 132 -6.29 3.56 -17.12
N LEU A 133 -5.96 2.50 -16.38
CA LEU A 133 -5.87 1.15 -16.94
C LEU A 133 -7.22 0.67 -17.49
N ASP A 134 -8.30 0.88 -16.74
CA ASP A 134 -9.65 0.51 -17.16
C ASP A 134 -10.10 1.26 -18.43
N PHE A 135 -9.74 2.54 -18.55
CA PHE A 135 -10.07 3.35 -19.73
C PHE A 135 -9.25 2.96 -20.96
N LEU A 136 -7.95 2.73 -20.80
CA LEU A 136 -7.04 2.39 -21.92
C LEU A 136 -7.23 0.94 -22.37
N PHE A 137 -7.69 0.07 -21.46
CA PHE A 137 -7.93 -1.34 -21.72
C PHE A 137 -9.27 -1.77 -21.12
N PRO A 138 -10.40 -1.29 -21.68
CA PRO A 138 -11.71 -1.74 -21.25
C PRO A 138 -11.73 -3.26 -21.37
N ALA A 139 -12.08 -3.96 -20.29
CA ALA A 139 -12.14 -5.41 -20.27
C ALA A 139 -12.85 -5.88 -21.55
N THR A 140 -12.10 -6.51 -22.44
CA THR A 140 -12.60 -7.02 -23.71
C THR A 140 -13.80 -7.90 -23.37
N ASN A 141 -15.03 -7.41 -23.60
CA ASN A 141 -16.15 -8.32 -23.79
C ASN A 141 -15.74 -9.15 -25.01
N PRO A 142 -15.53 -10.47 -24.90
CA PRO A 142 -15.29 -11.28 -26.07
C PRO A 142 -16.63 -11.46 -26.76
N SER A 143 -17.15 -10.42 -27.42
CA SER A 143 -18.20 -10.60 -28.40
C SER A 143 -17.52 -10.98 -29.72
N LEU A 144 -17.23 -12.28 -29.84
CA LEU A 144 -17.15 -12.92 -31.14
C LEU A 144 -18.52 -12.78 -31.83
N PRO A 145 -18.58 -12.44 -33.12
CA PRO A 145 -19.84 -12.35 -33.83
C PRO A 145 -20.40 -13.76 -34.10
N GLY A 146 -21.58 -14.03 -33.55
CA GLY A 146 -22.44 -15.17 -33.89
C GLY A 146 -22.47 -16.27 -32.84
N VAL A 147 -23.51 -16.30 -32.00
CA VAL A 147 -24.71 -17.15 -32.15
C VAL A 147 -25.73 -16.65 -31.11
N GLU A 148 -26.98 -16.54 -31.55
CA GLU A 148 -28.17 -16.16 -30.78
C GLU A 148 -28.40 -17.11 -29.60
N ASP A 149 -28.67 -16.59 -28.39
CA ASP A 149 -29.62 -17.24 -27.47
C ASP A 149 -30.19 -16.23 -26.46
N GLU A 150 -31.49 -16.37 -26.21
CA GLU A 150 -32.31 -15.50 -25.39
C GLU A 150 -32.17 -15.78 -23.89
N GLY A 151 -32.36 -14.75 -23.05
CA GLY A 151 -32.92 -14.95 -21.70
C GLY A 151 -32.11 -14.42 -20.52
N GLN A 152 -32.72 -13.43 -19.87
CA GLN A 152 -32.77 -13.18 -18.42
C GLN A 152 -31.68 -12.40 -17.67
N GLU A 153 -32.23 -11.34 -17.06
CA GLU A 153 -31.97 -10.77 -15.73
C GLU A 153 -30.77 -9.86 -15.51
N THR A 154 -31.14 -8.58 -15.40
CA THR A 154 -30.40 -7.45 -14.86
C THR A 154 -29.88 -7.74 -13.46
N ASN A 155 -28.58 -8.02 -13.36
CA ASN A 155 -27.81 -7.75 -12.14
C ASN A 155 -26.88 -6.56 -12.40
N PRO A 156 -26.69 -5.65 -11.44
CA PRO A 156 -25.78 -4.53 -11.60
C PRO A 156 -24.35 -5.06 -11.78
N PRO A 157 -23.48 -4.35 -12.53
CA PRO A 157 -22.13 -4.83 -12.77
C PRO A 157 -21.35 -4.77 -11.46
N SER A 158 -21.08 -5.93 -10.88
CA SER A 158 -20.06 -6.09 -9.84
C SER A 158 -18.70 -5.85 -10.49
N GLY A 159 -18.27 -4.59 -10.50
CA GLY A 159 -17.04 -4.11 -11.14
C GLY A 159 -15.74 -4.72 -10.63
N GLY A 160 -15.79 -5.55 -9.58
CA GLY A 160 -14.59 -6.21 -9.02
C GLY A 160 -14.07 -7.38 -9.84
N VAL A 161 -14.91 -8.08 -10.61
CA VAL A 161 -14.54 -9.36 -11.25
C VAL A 161 -13.68 -9.16 -12.51
N GLY A 162 -13.90 -8.05 -13.24
CA GLY A 162 -13.12 -7.70 -14.44
C GLY A 162 -11.72 -7.18 -14.11
N LEU A 163 -11.61 -6.35 -13.05
CA LEU A 163 -10.37 -5.77 -12.55
C LEU A 163 -9.36 -6.85 -12.14
N MET A 164 -9.85 -7.91 -11.49
CA MET A 164 -9.07 -9.04 -10.99
C MET A 164 -8.42 -9.89 -12.10
N LYS A 165 -9.06 -10.00 -13.26
CA LYS A 165 -8.51 -10.78 -14.40
C LYS A 165 -7.46 -9.97 -15.14
N GLY A 166 -7.70 -8.67 -15.30
CA GLY A 166 -6.79 -7.73 -15.95
C GLY A 166 -5.44 -7.59 -15.25
N TRP A 167 -5.38 -7.78 -13.93
CA TRP A 167 -4.14 -7.66 -13.14
C TRP A 167 -3.38 -8.99 -13.04
N LYS A 168 -4.08 -10.11 -13.14
CA LYS A 168 -3.47 -11.45 -13.14
C LYS A 168 -2.67 -11.72 -14.42
N GLU A 169 -3.22 -11.36 -15.58
CA GLU A 169 -2.50 -11.39 -16.87
C GLU A 169 -1.38 -10.33 -16.93
N LEU A 170 -1.42 -9.32 -16.05
CA LEU A 170 -0.47 -8.21 -16.01
C LEU A 170 0.66 -8.45 -15.00
N ALA A 171 0.43 -9.23 -13.95
CA ALA A 171 1.47 -9.77 -13.08
C ALA A 171 2.37 -10.81 -13.81
N GLU A 172 1.87 -11.37 -14.91
CA GLU A 172 2.68 -12.17 -15.85
C GLU A 172 3.56 -11.29 -16.77
N THR A 173 3.35 -9.96 -16.79
CA THR A 173 4.34 -9.07 -17.39
C THR A 173 5.57 -9.01 -16.50
N ASP A 174 6.74 -8.87 -17.11
CA ASP A 174 8.04 -8.85 -16.43
C ASP A 174 8.29 -7.53 -15.65
N SER A 175 7.25 -7.03 -14.97
CA SER A 175 7.28 -5.88 -14.08
C SER A 175 7.94 -6.28 -12.76
N LEU A 176 9.15 -5.77 -12.56
CA LEU A 176 9.94 -6.03 -11.34
C LEU A 176 9.25 -5.42 -10.11
N TYR A 177 8.64 -4.25 -10.27
CA TYR A 177 7.93 -3.55 -9.19
C TYR A 177 6.64 -4.26 -8.77
N MET A 178 5.84 -4.79 -9.70
CA MET A 178 4.65 -5.56 -9.33
C MET A 178 5.00 -6.87 -8.64
N LYS A 179 6.03 -7.58 -9.10
CA LYS A 179 6.54 -8.77 -8.40
C LYS A 179 6.95 -8.44 -6.97
N GLY A 180 7.70 -7.34 -6.80
CA GLY A 180 8.09 -6.82 -5.49
C GLY A 180 6.88 -6.45 -4.62
N ALA A 181 5.90 -5.75 -5.19
CA ALA A 181 4.68 -5.31 -4.50
C ALA A 181 3.85 -6.50 -3.99
N VAL A 182 3.67 -7.54 -4.82
CA VAL A 182 2.97 -8.77 -4.42
C VAL A 182 3.71 -9.49 -3.29
N SER A 183 5.03 -9.62 -3.39
CA SER A 183 5.86 -10.22 -2.33
C SER A 183 5.77 -9.43 -1.02
N ALA A 184 5.83 -8.09 -1.11
CA ALA A 184 5.73 -7.20 0.04
C ALA A 184 4.36 -7.30 0.73
N LEU A 185 3.28 -7.30 -0.04
CA LEU A 185 1.93 -7.45 0.49
C LEU A 185 1.70 -8.81 1.15
N ARG A 186 2.22 -9.89 0.56
CA ARG A 186 2.18 -11.21 1.19
C ARG A 186 2.87 -11.20 2.56
N ALA A 187 4.06 -10.61 2.65
CA ALA A 187 4.76 -10.48 3.93
C ALA A 187 3.96 -9.66 4.96
N LEU A 188 3.26 -8.60 4.54
CA LEU A 188 2.38 -7.83 5.43
C LEU A 188 1.17 -8.63 5.90
N ILE A 189 0.55 -9.43 5.03
CA ILE A 189 -0.56 -10.31 5.39
C ILE A 189 -0.10 -11.32 6.46
N ASP A 190 1.09 -11.92 6.28
CA ASP A 190 1.67 -12.86 7.25
C ASP A 190 1.97 -12.18 8.61
N ILE A 191 2.47 -10.93 8.59
CA ILE A 191 2.68 -10.15 9.82
C ILE A 191 1.36 -9.88 10.54
N ARG A 192 0.27 -9.67 9.80
CA ARG A 192 -1.07 -9.39 10.34
C ARG A 192 -1.77 -10.63 10.89
N SER A 193 -1.69 -11.75 10.18
CA SER A 193 -2.36 -13.00 10.56
C SER A 193 -1.88 -13.56 11.90
N GLY A 194 -0.66 -13.21 12.33
CA GLY A 194 -0.14 -13.54 13.66
C GLY A 194 -0.70 -12.71 14.82
N SER A 195 -1.54 -11.70 14.59
CA SER A 195 -2.09 -10.82 15.64
C SER A 195 -3.57 -11.09 15.91
N SER A 196 -3.88 -11.63 17.10
CA SER A 196 -5.25 -12.03 17.45
C SER A 196 -6.18 -10.89 17.90
N THR A 197 -5.72 -9.63 17.95
CA THR A 197 -6.54 -8.48 18.36
C THR A 197 -6.29 -7.24 17.50
N VAL A 198 -7.39 -6.60 17.07
CA VAL A 198 -7.36 -5.29 16.41
C VAL A 198 -7.35 -4.21 17.50
N SER A 199 -6.31 -3.38 17.53
CA SER A 199 -6.18 -2.23 18.44
C SER A 199 -5.47 -1.08 17.72
N MET A 200 -5.34 0.08 18.36
CA MET A 200 -4.57 1.21 17.78
C MET A 200 -3.10 0.86 17.50
N PHE A 201 -2.56 -0.19 18.13
CA PHE A 201 -1.19 -0.67 17.93
C PHE A 201 -1.07 -1.68 16.79
N SER A 202 -2.19 -2.10 16.21
CA SER A 202 -2.24 -3.00 15.06
C SER A 202 -1.97 -2.21 13.79
N LEU A 203 -1.53 -2.90 12.74
CA LEU A 203 -1.39 -2.30 11.42
C LEU A 203 -2.75 -1.74 10.96
N PRO A 204 -2.80 -0.52 10.37
CA PRO A 204 -4.04 0.00 9.78
C PRO A 204 -4.53 -0.94 8.65
N PRO A 205 -5.84 -1.01 8.38
CA PRO A 205 -6.38 -1.81 7.27
C PRO A 205 -5.64 -1.47 5.97
N LEU A 206 -5.23 -2.47 5.18
CA LEU A 206 -4.73 -2.20 3.83
C LEU A 206 -5.94 -1.68 3.07
N GLN A 207 -5.90 -0.42 2.63
CA GLN A 207 -7.05 0.17 1.94
C GLN A 207 -7.12 -0.31 0.49
N ILE A 208 -6.09 -1.01 0.01
CA ILE A 208 -6.06 -1.69 -1.29
C ILE A 208 -6.82 -3.03 -1.20
N ASN A 209 -8.13 -2.93 -1.07
CA ASN A 209 -9.06 -4.07 -1.12
C ASN A 209 -9.00 -4.85 -2.46
N VAL A 210 -8.32 -4.33 -3.49
CA VAL A 210 -8.25 -4.93 -4.84
C VAL A 210 -7.13 -5.99 -4.95
N LEU A 211 -6.07 -5.92 -4.14
CA LEU A 211 -4.93 -6.86 -4.24
C LEU A 211 -4.92 -7.98 -3.19
N GLU A 212 -5.67 -7.84 -2.10
CA GLU A 212 -5.83 -8.89 -1.09
C GLU A 212 -6.43 -10.17 -1.72
N ASP A 213 -7.38 -10.01 -2.64
CA ASP A 213 -7.96 -11.10 -3.44
C ASP A 213 -6.98 -11.69 -4.48
N CYS A 214 -6.06 -10.89 -4.99
CA CYS A 214 -5.02 -11.35 -5.92
C CYS A 214 -3.97 -12.22 -5.20
N CYS A 215 -3.54 -11.81 -4.01
CA CYS A 215 -2.53 -12.52 -3.23
C CYS A 215 -3.03 -13.88 -2.72
N ASN A 216 -4.33 -13.98 -2.41
CA ASN A 216 -4.98 -15.20 -1.92
C ASN A 216 -5.19 -16.28 -3.01
N ARG A 217 -4.99 -15.96 -4.31
CA ARG A 217 -5.29 -16.87 -5.44
C ARG A 217 -4.12 -17.20 -6.38
N ILE A 218 -2.88 -16.82 -6.04
CA ILE A 218 -1.69 -17.19 -6.82
C ILE A 218 -1.12 -18.52 -6.28
N PRO A 219 -1.03 -19.60 -7.09
CA PRO A 219 -0.46 -20.87 -6.65
C PRO A 219 0.98 -20.71 -6.20
N LEU A 220 1.32 -21.39 -5.10
CA LEU A 220 2.67 -21.49 -4.55
C LEU A 220 3.63 -22.02 -5.62
N LEU A 221 4.47 -21.16 -6.19
CA LEU A 221 5.70 -21.61 -6.83
C LEU A 221 6.70 -21.85 -5.71
N GLU A 222 6.66 -23.08 -5.19
CA GLU A 222 7.69 -23.65 -4.34
C GLU A 222 9.04 -23.44 -5.03
N GLN A 223 9.85 -22.51 -4.51
CA GLN A 223 11.26 -22.47 -4.86
C GLN A 223 11.91 -23.69 -4.20
N VAL A 224 12.02 -24.76 -4.97
CA VAL A 224 12.87 -25.90 -4.62
C VAL A 224 14.32 -25.41 -4.65
N ALA A 225 14.86 -25.12 -3.48
CA ALA A 225 16.30 -24.99 -3.31
C ALA A 225 16.95 -26.36 -3.57
N LYS A 226 17.87 -26.42 -4.52
CA LYS A 226 18.80 -27.54 -4.73
C LYS A 226 20.11 -27.27 -4.01
#